data_AF-A0A0N4TEA7-F1
#
_entry.id   AF-A0A0N4TEA7-F1
#
_cell.length_a   1.000
_cell.length_b   1.000
_cell.length_c   1.000
_cell.angle_alpha   90.00
_cell.angle_beta   90.00
_cell.angle_gamma   90.00
#
_symmetry.space_group_name_H-M   'P 1'
#
loop_
_entity.id
_entity.type
_entity.pdbx_description
1 polymer ?
#
loop_
_entity_poly.entity_id
_entity_poly.type
_entity_poly.pdbx_seq_one_letter_code
_entity_poly.pdbx_strand_id
1 'polypeptide(L)'
;MGIDVTHPPSGDTSAPSIASIIGSLNISATKYAASLKIQQPGVEVMTYAVDAFRTCIIKFGEQAGCKPQHIVLFRDGVSDSQFLDVMNDELLCLKTAIYQLDRCYCPTVSYVVVQKRHHTRFTEPTLGRDKGNIPPGTVVDSTITNPLRFDFYLCSHRGAIVCF
;
A
#
# COMPACT_ATOMS: atom_id res chain seq x y z
N MET A 1 -4.37 6.39 2.07
CA MET A 1 -5.16 5.45 1.26
C MET A 1 -4.42 4.12 1.21
N GLY A 2 -5.13 3.01 1.05
CA GLY A 2 -4.56 1.67 0.89
C GLY A 2 -5.00 1.07 -0.44
N ILE A 3 -4.11 0.32 -1.09
CA ILE A 3 -4.33 -0.30 -2.39
C ILE A 3 -3.86 -1.75 -2.30
N ASP A 4 -4.70 -2.69 -2.75
CA ASP A 4 -4.36 -4.11 -2.83
C ASP A 4 -5.03 -4.76 -4.03
N VAL A 5 -4.34 -5.73 -4.64
CA VAL A 5 -4.85 -6.57 -5.71
C VAL A 5 -4.68 -8.02 -5.26
N THR A 6 -5.80 -8.71 -5.08
CA THR A 6 -5.82 -10.12 -4.74
C THR A 6 -6.05 -10.96 -6.00
N HIS A 7 -5.15 -11.91 -6.23
CA HIS A 7 -5.24 -12.89 -7.32
C HIS A 7 -5.83 -14.21 -6.83
N PRO A 8 -6.46 -14.99 -7.73
CA PRO A 8 -6.88 -16.35 -7.40
C PRO A 8 -5.69 -17.27 -7.08
N PRO A 9 -5.94 -18.41 -6.41
CA PRO A 9 -4.91 -19.41 -6.12
C PRO A 9 -4.19 -19.91 -7.38
N SER A 10 -2.92 -20.29 -7.23
CA SER A 10 -2.13 -20.86 -8.32
C SER A 10 -2.82 -22.10 -8.90
N GLY A 11 -3.09 -22.09 -10.21
CA GLY A 11 -3.79 -23.16 -10.92
C GLY A 11 -5.18 -22.78 -11.43
N ASP A 12 -5.78 -21.72 -10.90
CA ASP A 12 -7.03 -21.15 -11.45
C ASP A 12 -6.72 -19.92 -12.30
N THR A 13 -6.68 -20.12 -13.63
CA THR A 13 -6.45 -19.05 -14.61
C THR A 13 -7.74 -18.35 -15.03
N SER A 14 -8.90 -18.81 -14.53
CA SER A 14 -10.21 -18.33 -14.96
C SER A 14 -10.83 -17.35 -13.96
N ALA A 15 -10.52 -17.52 -12.67
CA ALA A 15 -11.03 -16.65 -11.63
C ALA A 15 -10.46 -15.22 -11.75
N PRO A 16 -11.31 -14.19 -11.60
CA PRO A 16 -10.87 -12.82 -11.76
C PRO A 16 -10.00 -12.35 -10.59
N SER A 17 -9.17 -11.34 -10.83
CA SER A 17 -8.49 -10.63 -9.76
C SER A 17 -9.44 -9.61 -9.14
N ILE A 18 -9.26 -9.30 -7.86
CA ILE A 18 -10.05 -8.27 -7.15
C ILE A 18 -9.10 -7.17 -6.73
N ALA A 19 -9.33 -5.96 -7.24
CA ALA A 19 -8.60 -4.78 -6.85
C ALA A 19 -9.43 -3.92 -5.88
N SER A 20 -8.74 -3.35 -4.90
CA SER A 20 -9.35 -2.56 -3.84
C SER A 20 -8.56 -1.26 -3.61
N ILE A 21 -9.29 -0.15 -3.49
CA ILE A 21 -8.75 1.13 -3.02
C ILE A 21 -9.58 1.56 -1.82
N ILE A 22 -8.90 1.84 -0.70
CA ILE A 22 -9.52 2.36 0.51
C ILE A 22 -8.98 3.75 0.85
N GLY A 23 -9.85 4.64 1.30
CA GLY A 23 -9.50 5.99 1.72
C GLY A 23 -9.99 6.26 3.14
N SER A 24 -9.17 6.93 3.96
CA SER A 24 -9.67 7.44 5.24
C SER A 24 -10.72 8.51 4.99
N LEU A 25 -11.66 8.65 5.93
CA LEU A 25 -12.75 9.64 5.89
C LEU A 25 -12.52 10.80 6.86
N ASN A 26 -11.58 10.66 7.79
CA ASN A 26 -11.27 11.67 8.80
C ASN A 26 -9.77 11.76 9.03
N ILE A 27 -9.34 12.88 9.62
CA ILE A 27 -7.93 13.19 9.90
C ILE A 27 -7.31 12.16 10.85
N SER A 28 -8.07 11.67 11.84
CA SER A 28 -7.60 10.63 12.78
C SER A 28 -7.42 9.26 12.13
N ALA A 29 -7.79 9.10 10.85
CA ALA A 29 -7.68 7.85 10.11
C ALA A 29 -8.33 6.65 10.84
N THR A 30 -9.49 6.87 11.45
CA THR A 30 -10.24 5.83 12.18
C THR A 30 -11.44 5.29 11.39
N LYS A 31 -11.87 6.00 10.35
CA LYS A 31 -12.96 5.59 9.45
C LYS A 31 -12.44 5.50 8.03
N TYR A 32 -12.84 4.46 7.31
CA TYR A 32 -12.41 4.23 5.92
C TYR A 32 -13.61 3.91 5.03
N ALA A 33 -13.56 4.37 3.78
CA ALA A 33 -14.43 3.90 2.72
C ALA A 33 -13.63 3.03 1.75
N ALA A 34 -14.28 2.00 1.21
CA ALA A 34 -13.69 1.08 0.24
C ALA A 34 -14.35 1.23 -1.13
N SER A 35 -13.54 1.06 -2.18
CA SER A 35 -13.94 0.87 -3.57
C SER A 35 -13.34 -0.44 -4.06
N LEU A 36 -14.17 -1.33 -4.58
CA LEU A 36 -13.80 -2.68 -5.00
C LEU A 36 -14.14 -2.87 -6.47
N LYS A 37 -13.26 -3.52 -7.22
CA LYS A 37 -13.50 -3.84 -8.62
C LYS A 37 -12.95 -5.23 -8.97
N ILE A 38 -13.74 -5.97 -9.73
CA ILE A 38 -13.36 -7.24 -10.34
C ILE A 38 -12.64 -6.92 -11.66
N GLN A 39 -11.45 -7.48 -11.87
CA GLN A 39 -10.64 -7.29 -13.06
C GLN A 39 -10.13 -8.61 -13.63
N GLN A 40 -9.50 -8.54 -14.81
CA GLN A 40 -8.99 -9.75 -15.47
C GLN A 40 -7.97 -10.51 -14.59
N PRO A 41 -7.88 -11.84 -14.71
CA PRO A 41 -6.93 -12.65 -13.96
C PRO A 41 -5.48 -12.17 -14.19
N GLY A 42 -4.69 -12.05 -13.11
CA GLY A 42 -3.26 -11.74 -13.17
C GLY A 42 -2.87 -10.31 -13.54
N VAL A 43 -3.83 -9.39 -13.69
CA VAL A 43 -3.54 -7.98 -13.97
C VAL A 43 -3.32 -7.24 -12.65
N GLU A 44 -2.21 -6.50 -12.51
CA GLU A 44 -1.92 -5.63 -11.35
C GLU A 44 -2.47 -4.21 -11.54
N VAL A 45 -2.60 -3.75 -12.79
CA VAL A 45 -3.03 -2.39 -13.14
C VAL A 45 -4.54 -2.23 -12.97
N MET A 46 -4.95 -1.23 -12.20
CA MET A 46 -6.35 -0.98 -11.85
C MET A 46 -7.07 -0.11 -12.88
N THR A 47 -7.98 -0.70 -13.66
CA THR A 47 -8.71 0.01 -14.74
C THR A 47 -9.67 1.11 -14.25
N TYR A 48 -10.10 1.07 -12.97
CA TYR A 48 -11.06 2.01 -12.37
C TYR A 48 -10.40 2.96 -11.34
N ALA A 49 -9.06 3.02 -11.30
CA ALA A 49 -8.33 3.73 -10.25
C ALA A 49 -8.68 5.23 -10.17
N VAL A 50 -8.86 5.91 -11.32
CA VAL A 50 -9.18 7.35 -11.36
C VAL A 50 -10.44 7.66 -10.57
N ASP A 51 -11.54 6.96 -10.86
CA ASP A 51 -12.82 7.20 -10.21
C ASP A 51 -12.79 6.79 -8.73
N ALA A 52 -12.08 5.72 -8.39
CA ALA A 52 -11.89 5.29 -7.00
C ALA A 52 -11.12 6.33 -6.17
N PHE A 53 -9.99 6.84 -6.69
CA PHE A 53 -9.24 7.91 -6.04
C PHE A 53 -10.06 9.18 -5.90
N ARG A 54 -10.77 9.58 -6.96
CA ARG A 54 -11.66 10.75 -6.95
C ARG A 54 -12.71 10.63 -5.84
N THR A 55 -13.36 9.48 -5.75
CA THR A 55 -14.37 9.19 -4.74
C THR A 55 -13.80 9.26 -3.32
N CYS A 56 -12.58 8.74 -3.11
CA CYS A 56 -11.93 8.82 -1.80
C CYS A 56 -11.65 10.27 -1.38
N ILE A 57 -11.15 11.11 -2.31
CA ILE A 57 -10.85 12.52 -2.02
C ILE A 57 -12.14 13.30 -1.70
N ILE A 58 -13.20 13.09 -2.48
CA ILE A 58 -14.51 13.74 -2.25
C ILE A 58 -15.05 13.35 -0.87
N LYS A 59 -15.13 12.05 -0.58
CA LYS A 59 -15.68 11.56 0.70
C LYS A 59 -14.88 12.03 1.91
N PHE A 60 -13.55 12.12 1.80
CA PHE A 60 -12.74 12.73 2.84
C PHE A 60 -13.08 14.22 3.00
N GLY A 61 -13.18 14.98 1.91
CA GLY A 61 -13.51 16.40 1.94
C GLY A 61 -14.88 16.70 2.56
N GLU A 62 -15.88 15.88 2.25
CA GLU A 62 -17.24 15.99 2.82
C GLU A 62 -17.25 15.76 4.34
N GLN A 63 -16.43 14.85 4.84
CA GLN A 63 -16.42 14.45 6.26
C GLN A 63 -15.44 15.28 7.11
N ALA A 64 -14.29 15.64 6.54
CA ALA A 64 -13.25 16.42 7.21
C ALA A 64 -13.44 17.93 7.06
N GLY A 65 -14.29 18.38 6.12
CA GLY A 65 -14.53 19.80 5.82
C GLY A 65 -13.41 20.46 5.00
N CYS A 66 -12.38 19.73 4.59
CA CYS A 66 -11.28 20.23 3.77
C CYS A 66 -10.72 19.16 2.83
N LYS A 67 -10.18 19.59 1.68
CA LYS A 67 -9.47 18.69 0.76
C LYS A 67 -8.10 18.31 1.37
N PRO A 68 -7.66 17.04 1.26
CA PRO A 68 -6.43 16.58 1.89
C PRO A 68 -5.18 17.19 1.24
N GLN A 69 -4.39 17.98 1.97
CA GLN A 69 -3.16 18.58 1.40
C GLN A 69 -2.03 17.56 1.20
N HIS A 70 -2.08 16.44 1.92
CA HIS A 70 -1.11 15.36 1.86
C HIS A 70 -1.85 14.03 1.65
N ILE A 71 -1.46 13.29 0.61
CA ILE A 71 -2.01 11.97 0.29
C ILE A 71 -0.90 10.94 0.43
N VAL A 72 -1.03 10.05 1.42
CA VAL A 72 -0.14 8.89 1.58
C VAL A 72 -0.82 7.66 1.00
N LEU A 73 -0.17 6.99 0.04
CA LEU A 73 -0.62 5.75 -0.58
C LEU A 73 0.20 4.58 -0.04
N PHE A 74 -0.46 3.57 0.51
CA PHE A 74 0.15 2.28 0.86
C PHE A 74 -0.31 1.22 -0.15
N ARG A 75 0.62 0.67 -0.92
CA ARG A 75 0.35 -0.41 -1.90
C ARG A 75 0.91 -1.73 -1.39
N ASP A 76 0.05 -2.73 -1.19
CA ASP A 76 0.44 -4.10 -0.83
C ASP A 76 0.66 -4.95 -2.09
N GLY A 77 1.42 -6.03 -2.03
CA GLY A 77 1.36 -7.10 -3.04
C GLY A 77 2.06 -6.89 -4.39
N VAL A 78 2.87 -5.84 -4.57
CA VAL A 78 3.61 -5.62 -5.84
C VAL A 78 4.99 -6.28 -5.78
N SER A 79 5.37 -6.95 -6.87
CA SER A 79 6.71 -7.53 -7.04
C SER A 79 7.75 -6.48 -7.41
N ASP A 80 9.02 -6.69 -7.03
CA ASP A 80 10.12 -5.75 -7.30
C ASP A 80 10.30 -5.43 -8.79
N SER A 81 10.03 -6.39 -9.68
CA SER A 81 10.16 -6.23 -11.12
C SER A 81 9.05 -5.37 -11.73
N GLN A 82 7.87 -5.34 -11.11
CA GLN A 82 6.70 -4.59 -11.59
C GLN A 82 6.52 -3.26 -10.86
N PHE A 83 7.34 -2.99 -9.84
CA PHE A 83 7.17 -1.86 -8.93
C PHE A 83 7.06 -0.52 -9.66
N LEU A 84 8.00 -0.20 -10.56
CA LEU A 84 8.02 1.09 -11.24
C LEU A 84 6.83 1.29 -12.16
N ASP A 85 6.44 0.24 -12.89
CA ASP A 85 5.33 0.30 -13.85
C ASP A 85 4.00 0.51 -13.11
N VAL A 86 3.74 -0.31 -12.07
CA VAL A 86 2.53 -0.18 -11.25
C VAL A 86 2.46 1.18 -10.55
N MET A 87 3.58 1.65 -9.99
CA MET A 87 3.64 2.97 -9.36
C MET A 87 3.33 4.09 -10.37
N ASN A 88 3.90 4.05 -11.57
CA ASN A 88 3.70 5.08 -12.59
C ASN A 88 2.23 5.14 -13.04
N ASP A 89 1.61 3.98 -13.29
CA ASP A 89 0.22 3.88 -13.70
C ASP A 89 -0.73 4.37 -12.60
N GLU A 90 -0.54 3.91 -11.36
CA GLU A 90 -1.39 4.32 -10.23
C GLU A 90 -1.25 5.82 -9.91
N LEU A 91 -0.02 6.36 -9.94
CA LEU A 91 0.23 7.79 -9.74
C LEU A 91 -0.36 8.63 -10.87
N LEU A 92 -0.32 8.15 -12.12
CA LEU A 92 -0.98 8.81 -13.25
C LEU A 92 -2.49 8.85 -13.05
N CYS A 93 -3.10 7.76 -12.59
CA CYS A 93 -4.52 7.71 -12.26
C CYS A 93 -4.88 8.68 -11.13
N LEU A 94 -4.09 8.73 -10.04
CA LEU A 94 -4.32 9.67 -8.94
C LEU A 94 -4.19 11.12 -9.40
N LYS A 95 -3.14 11.47 -10.15
CA LYS A 95 -2.95 12.83 -10.70
C LYS A 95 -4.10 13.22 -11.62
N THR A 96 -4.58 12.30 -12.45
CA THR A 96 -5.75 12.52 -13.29
C THR A 96 -7.00 12.78 -12.46
N ALA A 97 -7.22 12.02 -11.38
CA ALA A 97 -8.35 12.22 -10.47
C ALA A 97 -8.30 13.59 -9.77
N ILE A 98 -7.12 14.01 -9.31
CA ILE A 98 -6.88 15.32 -8.70
C ILE A 98 -7.20 16.44 -9.71
N TYR A 99 -6.67 16.33 -10.94
CA TYR A 99 -6.87 17.33 -11.98
C TYR A 99 -8.34 17.45 -12.41
N GLN A 100 -9.08 16.32 -12.46
CA GLN A 100 -10.51 16.31 -12.75
C GLN A 100 -11.35 16.95 -11.64
N LEU A 101 -10.89 16.92 -10.39
CA LEU A 101 -11.58 17.55 -9.27
C LEU A 101 -11.41 19.07 -9.28
N ASP A 102 -10.17 19.52 -9.44
CA ASP A 102 -9.82 20.93 -9.35
C ASP A 102 -8.42 21.15 -9.93
N ARG A 103 -8.32 22.01 -10.96
CA ARG A 103 -7.05 22.27 -11.66
C ARG A 103 -6.02 23.02 -10.80
N CYS A 104 -6.47 23.70 -9.75
CA CYS A 104 -5.60 24.45 -8.83
C CYS A 104 -5.20 23.61 -7.60
N TYR A 105 -5.75 22.41 -7.46
CA TYR A 105 -5.49 21.54 -6.31
C TYR A 105 -4.23 20.70 -6.53
N CYS A 106 -3.21 20.98 -5.73
CA CYS A 106 -1.89 20.37 -5.86
C CYS A 106 -1.43 19.74 -4.52
N PRO A 107 -2.05 18.63 -4.07
CA PRO A 107 -1.62 17.96 -2.85
C PRO A 107 -0.26 17.28 -3.06
N THR A 108 0.54 17.15 -2.01
CA THR A 108 1.75 16.32 -2.06
C THR A 108 1.36 14.84 -1.96
N VAL A 109 2.04 13.98 -2.70
CA VAL A 109 1.78 12.54 -2.69
C VAL A 109 3.01 11.79 -2.20
N SER A 110 2.82 10.89 -1.23
CA SER A 110 3.82 9.92 -0.80
C SER A 110 3.34 8.52 -1.18
N TYR A 111 4.13 7.78 -1.95
CA TYR A 111 3.81 6.43 -2.39
C TYR A 111 4.72 5.44 -1.67
N VAL A 112 4.12 4.51 -0.92
CA VAL A 112 4.83 3.54 -0.08
C VAL A 112 4.37 2.14 -0.47
N VAL A 113 5.31 1.31 -0.94
CA VAL A 113 5.04 -0.11 -1.15
C VAL A 113 5.31 -0.87 0.12
N VAL A 114 4.37 -1.76 0.45
CA VAL A 114 4.42 -2.61 1.63
C VAL A 114 4.58 -4.04 1.15
N GLN A 115 5.75 -4.63 1.38
CA GLN A 115 6.01 -6.02 1.04
C GLN A 115 6.06 -6.87 2.32
N LYS A 116 5.00 -7.64 2.57
CA LYS A 116 4.91 -8.50 3.78
C LYS A 116 5.48 -9.89 3.56
N ARG A 117 5.55 -10.33 2.30
CA ARG A 117 6.00 -11.67 1.89
C ARG A 117 7.38 -11.55 1.22
N HIS A 118 8.43 -11.67 2.02
CA HIS A 118 9.82 -11.67 1.57
C HIS A 118 10.65 -12.72 2.35
N HIS A 119 11.89 -12.93 1.92
CA HIS A 119 12.80 -13.91 2.53
C HIS A 119 13.71 -13.33 3.63
N THR A 120 13.78 -12.00 3.80
CA THR A 120 14.54 -11.37 4.89
C THR A 120 13.97 -11.77 6.26
N ARG A 121 14.83 -12.20 7.18
CA ARG A 121 14.50 -12.55 8.57
C ARG A 121 15.47 -11.85 9.52
N PHE A 122 14.94 -11.35 10.63
CA PHE A 122 15.71 -10.71 11.68
C PHE A 122 15.70 -11.57 12.92
N THR A 123 16.87 -11.70 13.55
CA THR A 123 17.03 -12.42 14.82
C THR A 123 17.82 -11.53 15.75
N GLU A 124 17.47 -11.58 17.03
CA GLU A 124 18.18 -10.86 18.07
C GLU A 124 19.20 -11.82 18.72
N PRO A 125 20.51 -11.61 18.53
CA PRO A 125 21.53 -12.54 19.02
C PRO A 125 21.46 -12.74 20.53
N THR A 126 21.05 -11.70 21.27
CA THR A 126 21.00 -11.70 22.73
C THR A 126 19.79 -12.45 23.31
N LEU A 127 18.73 -12.65 22.52
CA LEU A 127 17.55 -13.40 22.96
C LEU A 127 17.80 -14.92 22.94
N GLY A 128 18.78 -15.42 22.19
CA GLY A 128 18.97 -16.86 21.99
C GLY A 128 17.90 -17.45 21.08
N ARG A 129 18.27 -18.45 20.25
CA ARG A 129 17.44 -18.96 19.15
C ARG A 129 16.03 -19.41 19.54
N ASP A 130 15.83 -19.78 20.81
CA ASP A 130 14.56 -20.33 21.31
C ASP A 130 13.65 -19.31 22.03
N LYS A 131 14.06 -18.03 22.19
CA LYS A 131 13.32 -17.08 23.07
C LYS A 131 12.46 -16.02 22.36
N GLY A 132 12.32 -16.06 21.04
CA GLY A 132 11.27 -15.33 20.35
C GLY A 132 11.71 -14.45 19.19
N ASN A 133 10.72 -13.86 18.52
CA ASN A 133 10.93 -12.90 17.43
C ASN A 133 11.49 -11.57 17.95
N ILE A 134 12.04 -10.76 17.05
CA ILE A 134 12.42 -9.37 17.34
C ILE A 134 11.22 -8.57 17.90
N PRO A 135 11.47 -7.59 18.80
CA PRO A 135 10.40 -6.83 19.41
C PRO A 135 9.61 -5.99 18.39
N PRO A 136 8.30 -5.78 18.60
CA PRO A 136 7.52 -4.86 17.78
C PRO A 136 8.11 -3.44 17.89
N GLY A 137 8.14 -2.72 16.77
CA GLY A 137 8.78 -1.42 16.63
C GLY A 137 10.23 -1.48 16.15
N THR A 138 10.81 -2.67 15.96
CA THR A 138 12.17 -2.80 15.38
C THR A 138 12.18 -2.26 13.95
N VAL A 139 13.06 -1.30 13.69
CA VAL A 139 13.30 -0.70 12.37
C VAL A 139 14.73 -1.01 11.93
N VAL A 140 14.89 -1.40 10.67
CA VAL A 140 16.20 -1.57 10.02
C VAL A 140 16.17 -0.79 8.71
N ASP A 141 16.89 0.33 8.67
CA ASP A 141 16.97 1.26 7.55
C ASP A 141 18.39 1.38 6.96
N SER A 142 19.36 0.64 7.51
CA SER A 142 20.77 0.67 7.09
C SER A 142 21.32 -0.73 6.75
N THR A 143 22.46 -0.75 6.05
CA THR A 143 23.30 -1.94 5.77
C THR A 143 22.73 -2.95 4.79
N ILE A 144 21.50 -3.41 5.00
CA ILE A 144 20.84 -4.45 4.17
C ILE A 144 19.72 -3.88 3.30
N THR A 145 19.44 -2.59 3.43
CA THR A 145 18.50 -1.84 2.58
C THR A 145 19.12 -1.51 1.23
N ASN A 146 18.31 -1.08 0.29
CA ASN A 146 18.77 -0.72 -1.05
C ASN A 146 19.65 0.55 -0.98
N PRO A 147 20.87 0.54 -1.56
CA PRO A 147 21.77 1.69 -1.49
C PRO A 147 21.29 2.91 -2.30
N LEU A 148 20.32 2.73 -3.21
CA LEU A 148 19.85 3.77 -4.13
C LEU A 148 18.38 4.15 -3.92
N ARG A 149 17.62 3.37 -3.15
CA ARG A 149 16.18 3.60 -2.91
C ARG A 149 15.96 3.98 -1.46
N PHE A 150 14.81 4.60 -1.19
CA PHE A 150 14.39 4.85 0.18
C PHE A 150 13.51 3.68 0.65
N ASP A 151 14.14 2.67 1.25
CA ASP A 151 13.48 1.50 1.82
C ASP A 151 13.93 1.25 3.27
N PHE A 152 13.07 0.58 4.03
CA PHE A 152 13.34 0.15 5.40
C PHE A 152 12.50 -1.07 5.74
N TYR A 153 12.96 -1.86 6.69
CA TYR A 153 12.19 -2.93 7.31
C TYR A 153 11.58 -2.43 8.63
N LEU A 154 10.32 -2.77 8.87
CA LEU A 154 9.63 -2.49 10.12
C LEU A 154 8.91 -3.75 10.61
N CYS A 155 9.31 -4.25 11.78
CA CYS A 155 8.53 -5.26 12.49
C CYS A 155 7.48 -4.55 13.36
N SER A 156 6.30 -4.29 12.83
CA SER A 156 5.26 -3.51 13.52
C SER A 156 4.42 -4.32 14.52
N HIS A 157 4.59 -5.64 14.59
CA HIS A 157 3.72 -6.53 15.36
C HIS A 157 4.52 -7.50 16.22
N ARG A 158 3.90 -7.98 17.30
CA ARG A 158 4.47 -9.05 18.11
C ARG A 158 4.31 -10.37 17.36
N GLY A 159 5.41 -11.02 17.03
CA GLY A 159 5.38 -12.36 16.45
C GLY A 159 5.00 -13.39 17.51
N ALA A 160 3.74 -13.84 17.50
CA ALA A 160 3.22 -14.81 18.46
C ALA A 160 3.77 -16.24 18.27
N ILE A 161 4.20 -16.55 17.05
CA ILE A 161 4.83 -17.82 16.66
C ILE A 161 6.24 -17.50 16.21
N VAL A 162 7.23 -18.25 16.72
CA VAL A 162 8.65 -18.06 16.38
C VAL A 162 8.87 -18.39 14.91
N CYS A 163 9.42 -17.46 14.14
CA CYS A 163 9.89 -17.72 12.78
C CYS A 163 11.32 -18.26 12.85
N PHE A 164 11.53 -19.48 12.35
CA PHE A 164 12.85 -20.06 12.10
C PHE A 164 13.40 -19.60 10.75
#